data_AF-Q9N3R6-F1
#
_entry.id   AF-Q9N3R6-F1
#
_cell.length_a   1.000
_cell.length_b   1.000
_cell.length_c   1.000
_cell.angle_alpha   90.00
_cell.angle_beta   90.00
_cell.angle_gamma   90.00
#
_symmetry.space_group_name_H-M   'P 1'
#
loop_
_entity.id
_entity.type
_entity.pdbx_description
1 polymer ?
#
loop_
_entity_poly.entity_id
_entity_poly.type
_entity_poly.pdbx_seq_one_letter_code
_entity_poly.pdbx_strand_id
1 'polypeptide(L)'
;MEEEFSMFIMSMSNSMSSLWPAPIEMDSIDEGTENVANIASRWSTCCNIIRLHIEQMIGCEVDVAVAKSTDLGVSMTRGNSDSKLEPISTLLSTISKTIESNGEANAEFAIREIEKMNKSCETEYKIKKFHWFIDVEMFLNIKLALLDREFPPNLTVYVIGELKTLYDDYEAAKEVATNFERSSVNLRFLLCPADLKELNREIIAEKRQKMSEKEIICRFGSDKFKIKLFKKQKIGSHVTLIDSISFLGFLPEIELCRQGFLGSKRSNKLKMDITTDSKLGNKILFSLSQYLLNETKRPQTALFSFSSKPKLRGFCIMVAYESENDETSITLIQLKASLGKCLWKTLKFVNQSGEHSRPLPDDSYEQIAPIERKQLKRRLSRIERIASSVEEKRAQFEAFAREYDALDARDAFMKFTSTWQTDQGLLTAPTPFEDDNNNK
;
A
#
# COMPACT_ATOMS: atom_id res chain seq x y z
N MET A 1 4.52 1.21 22.56
CA MET A 1 3.58 2.34 22.73
C MET A 1 2.71 2.25 21.50
N GLU A 2 1.44 1.87 21.66
CA GLU A 2 0.60 1.70 20.48
C GLU A 2 0.49 3.03 19.74
N GLU A 3 0.50 2.97 18.41
CA GLU A 3 0.44 4.18 17.60
C GLU A 3 -0.99 4.62 17.35
N GLU A 4 -1.93 3.69 17.43
CA GLU A 4 -3.32 3.90 17.09
C GLU A 4 -4.25 3.29 18.14
N PHE A 5 -5.35 3.97 18.40
CA PHE A 5 -6.48 3.48 19.17
C PHE A 5 -7.75 3.45 18.32
N SER A 6 -8.45 2.33 18.31
CA SER A 6 -9.72 2.17 17.62
C SER A 6 -10.81 1.74 18.59
N MET A 7 -11.87 2.54 18.67
CA MET A 7 -13.03 2.27 19.53
C MET A 7 -14.26 1.99 18.69
N PHE A 8 -14.94 0.90 19.02
CA PHE A 8 -16.23 0.54 18.47
C PHE A 8 -17.27 0.63 19.59
N ILE A 9 -18.28 1.48 19.43
CA ILE A 9 -19.41 1.59 20.35
C ILE A 9 -20.64 1.08 19.62
N MET A 10 -21.36 0.16 20.23
CA MET A 10 -22.58 -0.37 19.68
C MET A 10 -23.73 -0.09 20.64
N SER A 11 -24.75 0.57 20.12
CA SER A 11 -25.98 0.86 20.85
C SER A 11 -26.81 -0.41 21.04
N MET A 12 -27.16 -0.67 22.30
CA MET A 12 -28.01 -1.80 22.69
C MET A 12 -29.46 -1.31 22.78
N SER A 13 -30.08 -1.00 21.65
CA SER A 13 -31.51 -0.70 21.56
C SER A 13 -32.31 -1.97 21.28
N ASN A 14 -33.60 -1.96 21.57
CA ASN A 14 -34.44 -3.11 21.25
C ASN A 14 -34.61 -3.31 19.74
N SER A 15 -34.61 -2.25 18.93
CA SER A 15 -34.68 -2.33 17.46
C SER A 15 -33.44 -2.99 16.83
N MET A 16 -32.28 -2.98 17.50
CA MET A 16 -31.08 -3.68 17.04
C MET A 16 -31.16 -5.20 17.16
N SER A 17 -32.12 -5.74 17.93
CA SER A 17 -32.35 -7.18 17.99
C SER A 17 -33.07 -7.71 16.75
N SER A 18 -33.81 -6.83 16.05
CA SER A 18 -34.56 -7.17 14.85
C SER A 18 -33.68 -7.74 13.74
N LEU A 19 -34.26 -8.68 13.01
CA LEU A 19 -33.65 -9.28 11.84
C LEU A 19 -33.44 -8.24 10.73
N TRP A 20 -32.32 -8.34 10.02
CA TRP A 20 -31.97 -7.43 8.95
C TRP A 20 -31.37 -8.15 7.72
N PRO A 21 -31.92 -7.93 6.51
CA PRO A 21 -33.20 -7.24 6.26
C PRO A 21 -34.37 -7.97 6.94
N ALA A 22 -35.46 -7.27 7.26
CA ALA A 22 -36.65 -7.92 7.78
C ALA A 22 -37.11 -9.02 6.80
N PRO A 23 -37.59 -10.18 7.29
CA PRO A 23 -38.15 -11.20 6.43
C PRO A 23 -39.24 -10.59 5.55
N ILE A 24 -39.18 -10.81 4.24
CA ILE A 24 -40.31 -10.50 3.37
C ILE A 24 -41.41 -11.49 3.77
N GLU A 25 -42.55 -10.99 4.26
CA GLU A 25 -43.77 -11.79 4.42
C GLU A 25 -44.12 -12.36 3.03
N MET A 26 -43.76 -13.62 2.78
CA MET A 26 -44.22 -14.36 1.62
C MET A 26 -45.37 -15.24 2.07
N ASP A 27 -46.59 -14.85 1.70
CA ASP A 27 -47.83 -15.64 1.91
C ASP A 27 -47.87 -16.95 1.11
N SER A 28 -46.79 -17.35 0.45
CA SER A 28 -46.66 -18.63 -0.25
C SER A 28 -45.20 -18.95 -0.52
N ILE A 29 -44.59 -19.78 0.33
CA ILE A 29 -43.35 -20.48 -0.01
C ILE A 29 -43.70 -21.97 -0.10
N ASP A 30 -43.85 -22.42 -1.34
CA ASP A 30 -43.79 -23.84 -1.69
C ASP A 30 -42.52 -24.45 -1.07
N GLU A 31 -42.73 -25.53 -0.32
CA GLU A 31 -41.68 -26.39 0.23
C GLU A 31 -40.69 -26.77 -0.88
N GLY A 32 -39.46 -26.22 -0.87
CA GLY A 32 -38.47 -26.68 -1.87
C GLY A 32 -37.19 -25.90 -2.08
N THR A 33 -36.95 -24.73 -1.47
CA THR A 33 -35.69 -24.00 -1.70
C THR A 33 -35.00 -23.59 -0.40
N GLU A 34 -33.97 -24.36 -0.02
CA GLU A 34 -32.99 -24.08 1.04
C GLU A 34 -32.07 -22.88 0.72
N ASN A 35 -32.62 -21.74 0.33
CA ASN A 35 -31.89 -20.48 0.24
C ASN A 35 -32.46 -19.48 1.23
N VAL A 36 -32.41 -19.82 2.52
CA VAL A 36 -32.56 -18.84 3.59
C VAL A 36 -31.33 -17.94 3.50
N ALA A 37 -31.45 -16.81 2.80
CA ALA A 37 -30.49 -15.72 2.88
C ALA A 37 -30.19 -15.49 4.37
N ASN A 38 -28.92 -15.35 4.78
CA ASN A 38 -28.53 -15.21 6.19
C ASN A 38 -29.23 -14.00 6.85
N ILE A 39 -30.45 -14.22 7.34
CA ILE A 39 -31.20 -13.24 8.12
C ILE A 39 -30.53 -13.24 9.50
N ALA A 40 -29.80 -12.16 9.79
CA ALA A 40 -29.08 -11.97 11.04
C ALA A 40 -29.65 -10.75 11.76
N SER A 41 -29.57 -10.71 13.09
CA SER A 41 -29.94 -9.48 13.83
C SER A 41 -29.03 -8.32 13.43
N ARG A 42 -29.51 -7.08 13.56
CA ARG A 42 -28.68 -5.88 13.30
C ARG A 42 -27.41 -5.92 14.17
N TRP A 43 -27.48 -6.38 15.43
CA TRP A 43 -26.30 -6.63 16.27
C TRP A 43 -25.30 -7.62 15.67
N SER A 44 -25.77 -8.74 15.12
CA SER A 44 -24.90 -9.74 14.50
C SER A 44 -24.18 -9.14 13.28
N THR A 45 -24.88 -8.33 12.48
CA THR A 45 -24.29 -7.57 11.37
C THR A 45 -23.23 -6.59 11.85
N CYS A 46 -23.50 -5.80 12.89
CA CYS A 46 -22.50 -4.90 13.49
C CYS A 46 -21.28 -5.67 14.01
N CYS A 47 -21.48 -6.81 14.67
CA CYS A 47 -20.38 -7.66 15.14
C CYS A 47 -19.51 -8.15 13.98
N ASN A 48 -20.09 -8.50 12.84
CA ASN A 48 -19.35 -8.92 11.66
C ASN A 48 -18.51 -7.78 11.07
N ILE A 49 -19.04 -6.56 11.03
CA ILE A 49 -18.29 -5.36 10.61
C ILE A 49 -17.11 -5.10 11.55
N ILE A 50 -17.31 -5.18 12.87
CA ILE A 50 -16.24 -5.01 13.86
C ILE A 50 -15.17 -6.09 13.70
N ARG A 51 -15.56 -7.36 13.49
CA ARG A 51 -14.62 -8.46 13.23
C ARG A 51 -13.76 -8.19 12.00
N LEU A 52 -14.37 -7.74 10.90
CA LEU A 52 -13.64 -7.38 9.68
C LEU A 52 -12.62 -6.26 9.91
N HIS A 53 -12.97 -5.23 10.69
CA HIS A 53 -12.02 -4.20 11.08
C HIS A 53 -10.87 -4.76 11.92
N ILE A 54 -11.16 -5.58 12.93
CA ILE A 54 -10.15 -6.20 13.79
C ILE A 54 -9.20 -7.09 12.97
N GLU A 55 -9.72 -7.83 12.00
CA GLU A 55 -8.90 -8.66 11.09
C GLU A 55 -7.85 -7.83 10.34
N GLN A 56 -8.16 -6.59 9.94
CA GLN A 56 -7.19 -5.67 9.33
C GLN A 56 -6.14 -5.15 10.32
N MET A 57 -6.44 -5.17 11.61
CA MET A 57 -5.56 -4.69 12.69
C MET A 57 -4.64 -5.78 13.24
N ILE A 58 -4.87 -7.07 12.92
CA ILE A 58 -4.04 -8.19 13.39
C ILE A 58 -2.57 -7.95 13.04
N GLY A 59 -1.70 -7.95 14.04
CA GLY A 59 -0.25 -7.72 13.91
C GLY A 59 0.16 -6.27 13.67
N CYS A 60 -0.73 -5.31 13.90
CA CYS A 60 -0.42 -3.87 14.04
C CYS A 60 -0.35 -3.53 15.55
N GLU A 61 0.36 -2.47 15.96
CA GLU A 61 0.28 -1.97 17.35
C GLU A 61 -0.91 -1.00 17.47
N VAL A 62 -2.12 -1.59 17.45
CA VAL A 62 -3.39 -0.89 17.59
C VAL A 62 -4.08 -1.39 18.86
N ASP A 63 -4.46 -0.47 19.74
CA ASP A 63 -5.34 -0.79 20.87
C ASP A 63 -6.79 -0.73 20.40
N VAL A 64 -7.56 -1.77 20.70
CA VAL A 64 -8.95 -1.91 20.28
C VAL A 64 -9.84 -1.90 21.51
N ALA A 65 -10.89 -1.09 21.47
CA ALA A 65 -11.96 -1.11 22.46
C ALA A 65 -13.29 -1.42 21.79
N VAL A 66 -14.06 -2.34 22.36
CA VAL A 66 -15.46 -2.58 21.98
C VAL A 66 -16.34 -2.28 23.19
N ALA A 67 -17.32 -1.42 23.00
CA ALA A 67 -18.21 -0.95 24.03
C ALA A 67 -19.68 -1.17 23.69
N LYS A 68 -20.47 -1.50 24.71
CA LYS A 68 -21.94 -1.57 24.65
C LYS A 68 -22.51 -0.33 25.31
N SER A 69 -23.35 0.41 24.60
CA SER A 69 -24.06 1.58 25.13
C SER A 69 -25.50 1.23 25.47
N THR A 70 -25.90 1.50 26.71
CA THR A 70 -27.25 1.32 27.27
C THR A 70 -27.67 2.60 28.01
N ASP A 71 -28.91 2.67 28.45
CA ASP A 71 -29.46 3.68 29.36
C ASP A 71 -28.82 3.65 30.76
N LEU A 72 -28.18 2.55 31.15
CA LEU A 72 -27.38 2.47 32.39
C LEU A 72 -25.95 3.01 32.22
N GLY A 73 -25.51 3.25 30.98
CA GLY A 73 -24.18 3.75 30.65
C GLY A 73 -23.44 2.88 29.63
N VAL A 74 -22.11 3.04 29.57
CA VAL A 74 -21.23 2.37 28.61
C VAL A 74 -20.33 1.36 29.31
N SER A 75 -20.37 0.10 28.86
CA SER A 75 -19.46 -0.96 29.30
C SER A 75 -18.46 -1.27 28.20
N MET A 76 -17.16 -1.26 28.51
CA MET A 76 -16.08 -1.35 27.51
C MET A 76 -15.15 -2.53 27.79
N THR A 77 -14.78 -3.25 26.74
CA THR A 77 -13.75 -4.30 26.74
C THR A 77 -12.60 -3.85 25.84
N ARG A 78 -11.36 -3.90 26.33
CA ARG A 78 -10.15 -3.48 25.61
C ARG A 78 -9.22 -4.65 25.29
N GLY A 79 -8.45 -4.55 24.22
CA GLY A 79 -7.47 -5.54 23.80
C GLY A 79 -6.52 -5.00 22.72
N ASN A 80 -5.24 -5.38 22.78
CA ASN A 80 -4.17 -4.76 21.98
C ASN A 80 -3.17 -5.75 21.35
N SER A 81 -3.43 -7.04 21.44
CA SER A 81 -2.56 -8.11 20.94
C SER A 81 -3.37 -9.38 20.74
N ASP A 82 -2.88 -10.33 19.94
CA ASP A 82 -3.59 -11.60 19.64
C ASP A 82 -4.14 -12.27 20.91
N SER A 83 -3.38 -12.26 22.01
CA SER A 83 -3.82 -12.81 23.32
C SER A 83 -4.93 -12.00 24.01
N LYS A 84 -5.02 -10.69 23.79
CA LYS A 84 -6.05 -9.82 24.36
C LYS A 84 -7.25 -9.59 23.43
N LEU A 85 -7.24 -10.14 22.21
CA LEU A 85 -8.39 -10.13 21.30
C LEU A 85 -9.43 -11.20 21.68
N GLU A 86 -9.08 -12.19 22.51
CA GLU A 86 -10.00 -13.24 22.97
C GLU A 86 -11.19 -12.68 23.78
N PRO A 87 -11.01 -11.77 24.77
CA PRO A 87 -12.13 -11.10 25.44
C PRO A 87 -13.06 -10.35 24.49
N ILE A 88 -12.50 -9.64 23.50
CA ILE A 88 -13.29 -8.92 22.49
C ILE A 88 -14.07 -9.91 21.62
N SER A 89 -13.42 -10.98 21.18
CA SER A 89 -14.06 -12.02 20.36
C SER A 89 -15.21 -12.69 21.11
N THR A 90 -15.01 -12.95 22.41
CA THR A 90 -16.05 -13.48 23.31
C THR A 90 -17.20 -12.49 23.46
N LEU A 91 -16.91 -11.21 23.71
CA LEU A 91 -17.93 -10.16 23.80
C LEU A 91 -18.77 -10.07 22.51
N LEU A 92 -18.12 -10.02 21.35
CA LEU A 92 -18.80 -9.98 20.05
C LEU A 92 -19.63 -11.24 19.79
N SER A 93 -19.15 -12.41 20.21
CA SER A 93 -19.93 -13.66 20.13
C SER A 93 -21.20 -13.58 20.98
N THR A 94 -21.08 -13.09 22.22
CA THR A 94 -22.22 -12.89 23.13
C THR A 94 -23.25 -11.93 22.53
N ILE A 95 -22.80 -10.75 22.08
CA ILE A 95 -23.67 -9.75 21.44
C ILE A 95 -24.39 -10.34 20.22
N SER A 96 -23.67 -11.05 19.35
CA SER A 96 -24.25 -11.62 18.13
C SER A 96 -25.36 -12.65 18.39
N LYS A 97 -25.47 -13.16 19.62
CA LYS A 97 -26.50 -14.10 20.07
C LYS A 97 -27.58 -13.45 20.95
N THR A 98 -27.43 -12.17 21.29
CA THR A 98 -28.40 -11.42 22.08
C THR A 98 -29.69 -11.23 21.27
N ILE A 99 -30.83 -11.53 21.88
CA ILE A 99 -32.17 -11.41 21.28
C ILE A 99 -33.02 -10.29 21.91
N GLU A 100 -32.65 -9.83 23.10
CA GLU A 100 -33.34 -8.77 23.84
C GLU A 100 -32.29 -7.85 24.46
N SER A 101 -32.56 -6.55 24.50
CA SER A 101 -31.65 -5.61 25.15
C SER A 101 -31.83 -5.62 26.66
N ASN A 102 -30.75 -5.34 27.40
CA ASN A 102 -30.80 -5.15 28.85
C ASN A 102 -31.20 -3.71 29.27
N GLY A 103 -31.74 -2.93 28.33
CA GLY A 103 -32.09 -1.51 28.49
C GLY A 103 -32.27 -0.84 27.12
N GLU A 104 -32.64 0.43 27.08
CA GLU A 104 -32.71 1.16 25.81
C GLU A 104 -31.40 1.91 25.54
N ALA A 105 -30.96 2.04 24.29
CA ALA A 105 -29.73 2.78 24.01
C ALA A 105 -29.93 4.28 24.24
N ASN A 106 -28.97 4.94 24.91
CA ASN A 106 -28.97 6.39 25.08
C ASN A 106 -27.76 7.02 24.36
N ALA A 107 -28.05 7.91 23.41
CA ALA A 107 -27.05 8.61 22.60
C ALA A 107 -26.08 9.44 23.44
N GLU A 108 -26.57 10.07 24.52
CA GLU A 108 -25.75 10.96 25.35
C GLU A 108 -24.60 10.21 26.02
N PHE A 109 -24.82 8.98 26.48
CA PHE A 109 -23.77 8.17 27.11
C PHE A 109 -22.72 7.73 26.10
N ALA A 110 -23.12 7.32 24.90
CA ALA A 110 -22.20 7.00 23.82
C ALA A 110 -21.33 8.20 23.46
N ILE A 111 -21.95 9.37 23.23
CA ILE A 111 -21.25 10.61 22.87
C ILE A 111 -20.28 11.04 23.97
N ARG A 112 -20.70 11.01 25.25
CA ARG A 112 -19.81 11.33 26.38
C ARG A 112 -18.61 10.41 26.46
N GLU A 113 -18.78 9.11 26.23
CA GLU A 113 -17.66 8.17 26.28
C GLU A 113 -16.70 8.36 25.10
N ILE A 114 -17.22 8.66 23.89
CA ILE A 114 -16.41 9.03 22.72
C ILE A 114 -15.55 10.26 23.02
N GLU A 115 -16.15 11.33 23.56
CA GLU A 115 -15.42 12.54 23.91
C GLU A 115 -14.36 12.30 25.00
N LYS A 116 -14.71 11.55 26.04
CA LYS A 116 -13.79 11.18 27.11
C LYS A 116 -12.61 10.38 26.59
N MET A 117 -12.84 9.40 25.71
CA MET A 117 -11.78 8.61 25.08
C MET A 117 -10.96 9.43 24.10
N ASN A 118 -11.56 10.42 23.44
CA ASN A 118 -10.81 11.36 22.62
C ASN A 118 -9.87 12.24 23.47
N LYS A 119 -10.33 12.79 24.59
CA LYS A 119 -9.51 13.68 25.45
C LYS A 119 -8.46 12.92 26.27
N SER A 120 -8.84 11.82 26.91
CA SER A 120 -7.94 11.07 27.79
C SER A 120 -6.73 10.48 27.06
N CYS A 121 -6.89 10.11 25.80
CA CYS A 121 -5.86 9.43 25.03
C CYS A 121 -4.88 10.38 24.30
N GLU A 122 -4.97 11.71 24.45
CA GLU A 122 -4.13 12.66 23.67
C GLU A 122 -2.62 12.45 23.87
N THR A 123 -2.23 11.91 25.01
CA THR A 123 -0.82 11.60 25.32
C THR A 123 -0.39 10.20 24.90
N GLU A 124 -1.32 9.27 24.69
CA GLU A 124 -1.01 7.84 24.55
C GLU A 124 -0.96 7.39 23.09
N TYR A 125 -1.83 7.92 22.23
CA TYR A 125 -2.00 7.44 20.86
C TYR A 125 -1.93 8.57 19.82
N LYS A 126 -1.15 8.35 18.75
CA LYS A 126 -1.00 9.34 17.65
C LYS A 126 -2.23 9.40 16.76
N ILE A 127 -2.91 8.27 16.60
CA ILE A 127 -4.10 8.13 15.76
C ILE A 127 -5.23 7.58 16.62
N LYS A 128 -6.42 8.18 16.52
CA LYS A 128 -7.63 7.68 17.17
C LYS A 128 -8.73 7.55 16.14
N LYS A 129 -9.44 6.43 16.15
CA LYS A 129 -10.60 6.18 15.29
C LYS A 129 -11.78 5.73 16.14
N PHE A 130 -12.93 6.32 15.88
CA PHE A 130 -14.16 6.03 16.61
C PHE A 130 -15.23 5.56 15.64
N HIS A 131 -15.87 4.46 15.98
CA HIS A 131 -16.91 3.81 15.19
C HIS A 131 -18.14 3.65 16.08
N TRP A 132 -19.26 4.26 15.72
CA TRP A 132 -20.48 4.19 16.50
C TRP A 132 -21.61 3.56 15.68
N PHE A 133 -22.15 2.44 16.15
CA PHE A 133 -23.25 1.72 15.51
C PHE A 133 -24.57 2.04 16.21
N ILE A 134 -25.52 2.56 15.44
CA ILE A 134 -26.89 2.90 15.86
C ILE A 134 -27.88 2.33 14.85
N ASP A 135 -29.10 2.06 15.29
CA ASP A 135 -30.22 1.79 14.40
C ASP A 135 -30.88 3.08 13.90
N VAL A 136 -31.70 2.94 12.85
CA VAL A 136 -32.47 4.05 12.25
C VAL A 136 -33.44 4.70 13.24
N GLU A 137 -34.06 3.93 14.12
CA GLU A 137 -35.03 4.45 15.10
C GLU A 137 -34.34 5.33 16.14
N MET A 138 -33.17 4.91 16.63
CA MET A 138 -32.32 5.71 17.51
C MET A 138 -31.80 6.95 16.80
N PHE A 139 -31.33 6.81 15.55
CA PHE A 139 -30.84 7.92 14.73
C PHE A 139 -31.87 9.04 14.61
N LEU A 140 -33.11 8.72 14.28
CA LEU A 140 -34.21 9.68 14.16
C LEU A 140 -34.53 10.39 15.48
N ASN A 141 -34.31 9.73 16.61
CA ASN A 141 -34.65 10.23 17.95
C ASN A 141 -33.48 10.92 18.68
N ILE A 142 -32.32 11.13 18.03
CA ILE A 142 -31.20 11.84 18.65
C ILE A 142 -31.61 13.30 18.90
N LYS A 143 -31.53 13.73 20.17
CA LYS A 143 -31.71 15.14 20.52
C LYS A 143 -30.65 16.00 19.84
N LEU A 144 -31.07 16.96 19.02
CA LEU A 144 -30.17 17.83 18.25
C LEU A 144 -29.14 18.58 19.11
N ALA A 145 -29.50 18.96 20.33
CA ALA A 145 -28.58 19.59 21.29
C ALA A 145 -27.36 18.70 21.65
N LEU A 146 -27.43 17.39 21.43
CA LEU A 146 -26.28 16.48 21.58
C LEU A 146 -25.32 16.54 20.39
N LEU A 147 -25.80 17.00 19.22
CA LEU A 147 -25.03 17.08 17.97
C LEU A 147 -24.26 18.39 17.82
N ASP A 148 -24.62 19.42 18.60
CA ASP A 148 -23.89 20.69 18.73
C ASP A 148 -22.52 20.54 19.44
N ARG A 149 -22.17 19.33 19.89
CA ARG A 149 -20.93 19.03 20.60
C ARG A 149 -19.77 18.79 19.62
N GLU A 150 -18.56 19.05 20.10
CA GLU A 150 -17.35 18.83 19.30
C GLU A 150 -17.01 17.33 19.22
N PHE A 151 -17.31 16.72 18.07
CA PHE A 151 -16.97 15.33 17.81
C PHE A 151 -15.50 15.16 17.39
N PRO A 152 -14.90 13.98 17.66
CA PRO A 152 -13.57 13.67 17.17
C PRO A 152 -13.52 13.65 15.63
N PRO A 153 -12.42 14.11 15.00
CA PRO A 153 -12.33 14.23 13.54
C PRO A 153 -12.39 12.88 12.79
N ASN A 154 -12.16 11.77 13.48
CA ASN A 154 -12.19 10.42 12.90
C ASN A 154 -13.37 9.59 13.45
N LEU A 155 -14.51 10.23 13.72
CA LEU A 155 -15.74 9.54 14.09
C LEU A 155 -16.52 9.11 12.84
N THR A 156 -16.84 7.82 12.76
CA THR A 156 -17.78 7.26 11.79
C THR A 156 -19.02 6.73 12.52
N VAL A 157 -20.20 7.16 12.08
CA VAL A 157 -21.48 6.68 12.59
C VAL A 157 -22.13 5.79 11.54
N TYR A 158 -22.39 4.54 11.91
CA TYR A 158 -23.06 3.54 11.09
C TYR A 158 -24.52 3.45 11.52
N VAL A 159 -25.43 3.78 10.61
CA VAL A 159 -26.89 3.72 10.82
C VAL A 159 -27.42 2.48 10.12
N ILE A 160 -27.88 1.49 10.87
CA ILE A 160 -28.42 0.23 10.33
C ILE A 160 -29.94 0.15 10.48
N GLY A 161 -30.64 -0.23 9.42
CA GLY A 161 -32.09 -0.38 9.49
C GLY A 161 -32.75 -0.41 8.13
N GLU A 162 -34.00 0.02 8.07
CA GLU A 162 -34.78 -0.04 6.84
C GLU A 162 -34.86 1.33 6.19
N LEU A 163 -34.71 1.37 4.86
CA LEU A 163 -34.89 2.59 4.07
C LEU A 163 -36.30 3.18 4.27
N LYS A 164 -37.30 2.33 4.48
CA LYS A 164 -38.68 2.75 4.72
C LYS A 164 -38.81 3.64 5.95
N THR A 165 -38.16 3.30 7.06
CA THR A 165 -38.18 4.13 8.28
C THR A 165 -37.61 5.52 8.03
N LEU A 166 -36.51 5.62 7.28
CA LEU A 166 -35.94 6.91 6.91
C LEU A 166 -36.81 7.69 5.92
N TYR A 167 -37.57 7.00 5.07
CA TYR A 167 -38.49 7.62 4.12
C TYR A 167 -39.72 8.18 4.81
N ASP A 168 -40.31 7.42 5.73
CA ASP A 168 -41.51 7.81 6.47
C ASP A 168 -41.23 9.05 7.36
N ASP A 169 -40.02 9.16 7.92
CA ASP A 169 -39.56 10.28 8.76
C ASP A 169 -38.47 11.15 8.09
N TYR A 170 -38.60 11.37 6.77
CA TYR A 170 -37.54 11.99 5.95
C TYR A 170 -37.01 13.34 6.47
N GLU A 171 -37.87 14.26 6.91
CA GLU A 171 -37.41 15.57 7.38
C GLU A 171 -36.60 15.47 8.69
N ALA A 172 -37.00 14.59 9.61
CA ALA A 172 -36.23 14.32 10.82
C ALA A 172 -34.89 13.65 10.50
N ALA A 173 -34.90 12.65 9.61
CA ALA A 173 -33.68 11.98 9.14
C ALA A 173 -32.68 12.98 8.53
N LYS A 174 -33.18 13.88 7.68
CA LYS A 174 -32.40 14.91 7.01
C LYS A 174 -31.83 15.92 8.00
N GLU A 175 -32.61 16.34 8.98
CA GLU A 175 -32.17 17.27 10.02
C GLU A 175 -31.02 16.66 10.86
N VAL A 176 -31.17 15.43 11.33
CA VAL A 176 -30.13 14.73 12.09
C VAL A 176 -28.87 14.52 11.23
N ALA A 177 -29.02 14.06 9.99
CA ALA A 177 -27.91 13.85 9.07
C ALA A 177 -27.11 15.15 8.82
N THR A 178 -27.82 16.25 8.54
CA THR A 178 -27.22 17.56 8.30
C THR A 178 -26.38 18.03 9.50
N ASN A 179 -26.84 17.77 10.73
CA ASN A 179 -26.10 18.14 11.93
C ASN A 179 -24.83 17.29 12.13
N PHE A 180 -24.88 15.99 11.83
CA PHE A 180 -23.66 15.16 11.80
C PHE A 180 -22.65 15.63 10.75
N GLU A 181 -23.12 15.94 9.54
CA GLU A 181 -22.25 16.43 8.45
C GLU A 181 -21.59 17.77 8.82
N ARG A 182 -22.33 18.70 9.44
CA ARG A 182 -21.78 19.98 9.95
C ARG A 182 -20.67 19.76 10.98
N SER A 183 -20.81 18.72 11.80
CA SER A 183 -19.80 18.33 12.78
C SER A 183 -18.68 17.45 12.20
N SER A 184 -18.56 17.37 10.86
CA SER A 184 -17.54 16.58 10.15
C SER A 184 -17.54 15.09 10.52
N VAL A 185 -18.70 14.55 10.93
CA VAL A 185 -18.86 13.14 11.24
C VAL A 185 -19.11 12.37 9.95
N ASN A 186 -18.39 11.27 9.74
CA ASN A 186 -18.64 10.39 8.59
C ASN A 186 -19.89 9.53 8.86
N LEU A 187 -20.99 9.87 8.22
CA LEU A 187 -22.24 9.13 8.33
C LEU A 187 -22.33 8.04 7.25
N ARG A 188 -22.61 6.80 7.65
CA ARG A 188 -22.72 5.63 6.77
C ARG A 188 -24.06 4.93 7.00
N PHE A 189 -24.90 4.88 5.98
CA PHE A 189 -26.18 4.18 6.03
C PHE A 189 -26.02 2.72 5.56
N LEU A 190 -26.56 1.78 6.31
CA LEU A 190 -26.62 0.35 6.03
C LEU A 190 -28.10 -0.05 5.93
N LEU A 191 -28.68 0.16 4.76
CA LEU A 191 -30.13 0.03 4.52
C LEU A 191 -30.48 -1.20 3.68
N CYS A 192 -29.51 -1.70 2.91
CA CYS A 192 -29.66 -2.92 2.13
C CYS A 192 -28.37 -3.76 2.12
N PRO A 193 -28.45 -5.04 1.69
CA PRO A 193 -27.28 -5.91 1.58
C PRO A 193 -26.17 -5.38 0.65
N ALA A 194 -26.48 -4.48 -0.29
CA ALA A 194 -25.48 -3.88 -1.18
C ALA A 194 -24.55 -2.92 -0.41
N ASP A 195 -25.11 -2.11 0.50
CA ASP A 195 -24.34 -1.19 1.36
C ASP A 195 -23.34 -1.97 2.23
N LEU A 196 -23.78 -3.10 2.79
CA LEU A 196 -22.89 -3.99 3.56
C LEU A 196 -21.77 -4.57 2.70
N LYS A 197 -22.06 -4.97 1.45
CA LYS A 197 -21.04 -5.48 0.52
C LYS A 197 -20.02 -4.40 0.16
N GLU A 198 -20.47 -3.17 -0.06
CA GLU A 198 -19.60 -2.03 -0.33
C GLU A 198 -18.72 -1.71 0.87
N LEU A 199 -19.29 -1.58 2.06
CA LEU A 199 -18.54 -1.35 3.30
C LEU A 199 -17.51 -2.45 3.55
N ASN A 200 -17.88 -3.72 3.37
CA ASN A 200 -16.94 -4.83 3.53
C ASN A 200 -15.75 -4.71 2.55
N ARG A 201 -15.99 -4.28 1.31
CA ARG A 201 -14.90 -4.03 0.34
C ARG A 201 -14.02 -2.86 0.77
N GLU A 202 -14.61 -1.77 1.27
CA GLU A 202 -13.86 -0.63 1.81
C GLU A 202 -12.94 -1.06 2.96
N ILE A 203 -13.47 -1.80 3.94
CA ILE A 203 -12.72 -2.28 5.10
C ILE A 203 -11.57 -3.21 4.66
N ILE A 204 -11.84 -4.17 3.77
CA ILE A 204 -10.82 -5.10 3.28
C ILE A 204 -9.76 -4.38 2.43
N ALA A 205 -10.13 -3.32 1.72
CA ALA A 205 -9.21 -2.49 0.96
C ALA A 205 -8.34 -1.59 1.85
N GLU A 206 -8.80 -1.25 3.06
CA GLU A 206 -8.07 -0.41 4.01
C GLU A 206 -6.80 -1.11 4.51
N LYS A 207 -5.66 -0.78 3.91
CA LYS A 207 -4.35 -1.28 4.37
C LYS A 207 -3.85 -0.43 5.53
N ARG A 208 -3.84 -1.00 6.74
CA ARG A 208 -3.23 -0.43 7.95
C ARG A 208 -1.70 -0.44 7.90
N GLN A 209 -1.16 0.29 6.92
CA GLN A 209 0.27 0.38 6.65
C GLN A 209 0.73 1.83 6.69
N LYS A 210 1.92 2.05 7.25
CA LYS A 210 2.64 3.32 7.17
C LYS A 210 3.88 3.16 6.30
N MET A 211 4.25 4.23 5.62
CA MET A 211 5.54 4.32 4.95
C MET A 211 6.60 4.74 5.97
N SER A 212 7.65 3.96 6.13
CA SER A 212 8.83 4.37 6.89
C SER A 212 9.97 4.72 5.95
N GLU A 213 10.60 5.86 6.17
CA GLU A 213 11.82 6.29 5.49
C GLU A 213 13.02 6.14 6.42
N LYS A 214 14.15 5.66 5.90
CA LYS A 214 15.42 5.63 6.63
C LYS A 214 16.60 5.89 5.69
N GLU A 215 17.45 6.84 6.06
CA GLU A 215 18.73 7.06 5.40
C GLU A 215 19.78 6.07 5.91
N ILE A 216 20.51 5.43 5.00
CA ILE A 216 21.56 4.45 5.31
C ILE A 216 22.81 4.66 4.44
N ILE A 217 23.93 4.07 4.83
CA ILE A 217 25.16 4.10 4.03
C ILE A 217 25.20 2.90 3.09
N CYS A 218 25.34 3.15 1.78
CA CYS A 218 25.66 2.15 0.78
C CYS A 218 27.17 2.16 0.51
N ARG A 219 27.82 0.99 0.54
CA ARG A 219 29.21 0.80 0.13
C ARG A 219 29.27 0.01 -1.17
N PHE A 220 30.05 0.52 -2.11
CA PHE A 220 30.30 -0.10 -3.40
C PHE A 220 31.80 0.01 -3.67
N GLY A 221 32.53 -1.11 -3.60
CA GLY A 221 34.01 -1.08 -3.58
C GLY A 221 34.56 -0.23 -2.42
N SER A 222 35.41 0.74 -2.74
CA SER A 222 35.95 1.74 -1.79
C SER A 222 34.97 2.88 -1.47
N ASP A 223 33.99 3.11 -2.34
CA ASP A 223 33.12 4.27 -2.28
C ASP A 223 31.96 4.08 -1.32
N LYS A 224 31.49 5.20 -0.78
CA LYS A 224 30.39 5.26 0.18
C LYS A 224 29.49 6.43 -0.14
N PHE A 225 28.20 6.16 -0.22
CA PHE A 225 27.18 7.18 -0.45
C PHE A 225 25.94 6.89 0.40
N LYS A 226 25.12 7.91 0.62
CA LYS A 226 23.87 7.80 1.37
C LYS A 226 22.75 7.38 0.41
N ILE A 227 21.90 6.47 0.87
CA ILE A 227 20.67 6.06 0.17
C ILE A 227 19.50 6.16 1.14
N LYS A 228 18.32 6.46 0.62
CA LYS A 228 17.05 6.44 1.35
C LYS A 228 16.35 5.13 1.05
N LEU A 229 15.97 4.41 2.09
CA LEU A 229 15.14 3.22 2.02
C LEU A 229 13.73 3.57 2.45
N PHE A 230 12.77 3.22 1.62
CA PHE A 230 11.35 3.36 1.92
C PHE A 230 10.74 1.97 2.09
N LYS A 231 10.13 1.71 3.25
CA LYS A 231 9.45 0.45 3.54
C LYS A 231 7.97 0.65 3.87
N LYS A 232 7.08 -0.07 3.18
CA LYS A 232 5.68 -0.22 3.59
C LYS A 232 5.62 -1.24 4.72
N GLN A 233 5.10 -0.84 5.88
CA GLN A 233 5.01 -1.72 7.04
C GLN A 233 3.70 -1.49 7.79
N LYS A 234 3.28 -2.47 8.60
CA LYS A 234 2.08 -2.34 9.43
C LYS A 234 2.26 -1.20 10.44
N ILE A 235 1.19 -0.50 10.78
CA ILE A 235 1.20 0.54 11.83
C ILE A 235 1.73 -0.08 13.14
N GLY A 236 2.59 0.65 13.84
CA GLY A 236 3.26 0.17 15.05
C GLY A 236 4.40 -0.84 14.85
N SER A 237 4.42 -1.59 13.74
CA SER A 237 5.45 -2.63 13.57
C SER A 237 6.88 -2.06 13.58
N HIS A 238 7.79 -2.79 14.24
CA HIS A 238 9.20 -2.40 14.33
C HIS A 238 9.85 -2.27 12.94
N VAL A 239 10.43 -1.10 12.68
CA VAL A 239 11.24 -0.86 11.48
C VAL A 239 12.51 -1.71 11.57
N THR A 240 12.78 -2.52 10.55
CA THR A 240 14.08 -3.16 10.39
C THR A 240 15.17 -2.10 10.22
N LEU A 241 16.01 -1.96 11.25
CA LEU A 241 17.05 -0.94 11.35
C LEU A 241 18.28 -1.25 10.49
N ILE A 242 18.14 -1.47 9.18
CA ILE A 242 19.32 -1.50 8.31
C ILE A 242 20.05 -0.17 8.48
N ASP A 243 21.34 -0.19 8.80
CA ASP A 243 22.17 1.01 9.00
C ASP A 243 23.18 1.18 7.88
N SER A 244 23.66 0.08 7.31
CA SER A 244 24.47 0.10 6.10
C SER A 244 24.29 -1.16 5.27
N ILE A 245 24.49 -1.01 3.96
CA ILE A 245 24.61 -2.11 3.01
C ILE A 245 25.96 -2.05 2.30
N SER A 246 26.48 -3.19 1.88
CA SER A 246 27.71 -3.31 1.09
C SER A 246 27.49 -4.27 -0.06
N PHE A 247 27.73 -3.81 -1.28
CA PHE A 247 27.65 -4.65 -2.48
C PHE A 247 28.68 -5.79 -2.40
N LEU A 248 28.27 -7.00 -2.79
CA LEU A 248 29.12 -8.19 -2.79
C LEU A 248 29.36 -8.76 -4.19
N GLY A 249 28.50 -8.43 -5.16
CA GLY A 249 28.54 -8.99 -6.50
C GLY A 249 27.16 -9.44 -6.97
N PHE A 250 27.13 -10.18 -8.07
CA PHE A 250 25.89 -10.65 -8.67
C PHE A 250 25.67 -12.14 -8.38
N LEU A 251 24.44 -12.47 -8.01
CA LEU A 251 24.00 -13.84 -7.73
C LEU A 251 22.91 -14.24 -8.74
N PRO A 252 23.08 -15.34 -9.49
CA PRO A 252 22.04 -15.86 -10.35
C PRO A 252 20.77 -16.20 -9.57
N GLU A 253 19.60 -15.82 -10.08
CA GLU A 253 18.31 -16.05 -9.43
C GLU A 253 18.06 -17.55 -9.17
N ILE A 254 18.55 -18.43 -10.03
CA ILE A 254 18.43 -19.89 -9.84
C ILE A 254 19.09 -20.36 -8.53
N GLU A 255 20.18 -19.72 -8.09
CA GLU A 255 20.82 -20.06 -6.82
C GLU A 255 19.98 -19.62 -5.64
N LEU A 256 19.31 -18.46 -5.73
CA LEU A 256 18.34 -18.03 -4.73
C LEU A 256 17.16 -19.01 -4.65
N CYS A 257 16.62 -19.42 -5.80
CA CYS A 257 15.54 -20.40 -5.88
C CYS A 257 15.91 -21.73 -5.23
N ARG A 258 17.14 -22.21 -5.46
CA ARG A 258 17.68 -23.43 -4.82
C ARG A 258 17.76 -23.33 -3.31
N GLN A 259 17.97 -22.13 -2.76
CA GLN A 259 17.95 -21.90 -1.32
C GLN A 259 16.53 -21.68 -0.76
N GLY A 260 15.48 -21.70 -1.58
CA GLY A 260 14.08 -21.52 -1.15
C GLY A 260 13.56 -20.08 -1.25
N PHE A 261 14.21 -19.21 -2.03
CA PHE A 261 13.82 -17.79 -2.14
C PHE A 261 12.53 -17.53 -2.95
N LEU A 262 11.98 -18.52 -3.65
CA LEU A 262 10.79 -18.37 -4.51
C LEU A 262 9.58 -17.73 -3.80
N GLY A 263 9.44 -17.93 -2.47
CA GLY A 263 8.36 -17.33 -1.69
C GLY A 263 8.55 -15.84 -1.34
N SER A 264 9.79 -15.34 -1.26
CA SER A 264 10.07 -13.99 -0.77
C SER A 264 9.81 -12.89 -1.78
N LYS A 265 9.88 -13.17 -3.09
CA LYS A 265 9.47 -12.21 -4.13
C LYS A 265 8.03 -11.72 -3.96
N ARG A 266 7.19 -12.51 -3.29
CA ARG A 266 5.77 -12.19 -3.03
C ARG A 266 5.53 -11.44 -1.73
N SER A 267 6.45 -11.47 -0.77
CA SER A 267 6.21 -10.85 0.54
C SER A 267 6.58 -9.37 0.54
N ASN A 268 5.57 -8.50 0.44
CA ASN A 268 5.75 -7.05 0.58
C ASN A 268 6.43 -6.63 1.89
N LYS A 269 6.41 -7.49 2.93
CA LYS A 269 7.01 -7.20 4.24
C LYS A 269 8.53 -7.04 4.22
N LEU A 270 9.22 -7.56 3.19
CA LEU A 270 10.70 -7.53 3.09
C LEU A 270 11.21 -6.62 1.98
N LYS A 271 10.31 -6.05 1.17
CA LYS A 271 10.63 -5.15 0.07
C LYS A 271 10.82 -3.73 0.59
N MET A 272 11.82 -3.05 0.07
CA MET A 272 12.13 -1.66 0.34
C MET A 272 12.47 -0.97 -0.97
N ASP A 273 11.85 0.17 -1.23
CA ASP A 273 12.21 1.01 -2.36
C ASP A 273 13.46 1.81 -2.00
N ILE A 274 14.33 2.04 -2.98
CA ILE A 274 15.63 2.67 -2.79
C ILE A 274 15.75 3.92 -3.67
N THR A 275 16.18 5.02 -3.07
CA THR A 275 16.55 6.24 -3.82
C THR A 275 17.83 6.85 -3.25
N THR A 276 18.39 7.84 -3.95
CA THR A 276 19.59 8.56 -3.51
C THR A 276 19.61 9.96 -4.10
N ASP A 277 20.01 10.93 -3.27
CA ASP A 277 20.24 12.30 -3.72
C ASP A 277 21.70 12.50 -4.21
N SER A 278 22.57 11.52 -3.99
CA SER A 278 23.96 11.54 -4.47
C SER A 278 24.04 11.29 -5.98
N LYS A 279 24.74 12.17 -6.72
CA LYS A 279 25.05 11.97 -8.15
C LYS A 279 25.74 10.62 -8.42
N LEU A 280 26.77 10.29 -7.63
CA LEU A 280 27.47 9.01 -7.70
C LEU A 280 26.53 7.84 -7.42
N GLY A 281 25.71 7.96 -6.37
CA GLY A 281 24.71 6.95 -6.03
C GLY A 281 23.73 6.72 -7.17
N ASN A 282 23.25 7.78 -7.83
CA ASN A 282 22.34 7.68 -8.96
C ASN A 282 22.99 6.98 -10.16
N LYS A 283 24.24 7.33 -10.50
CA LYS A 283 25.01 6.63 -11.53
C LYS A 283 25.11 5.12 -11.21
N ILE A 284 25.51 4.76 -9.99
CA ILE A 284 25.66 3.36 -9.56
C ILE A 284 24.33 2.59 -9.59
N LEU A 285 23.27 3.16 -9.00
CA LEU A 285 21.96 2.50 -8.97
C LEU A 285 21.40 2.30 -10.37
N PHE A 286 21.56 3.29 -11.25
CA PHE A 286 21.16 3.19 -12.65
C PHE A 286 21.97 2.11 -13.39
N SER A 287 23.29 2.06 -13.23
CA SER A 287 24.10 1.00 -13.83
C SER A 287 23.71 -0.40 -13.33
N LEU A 288 23.42 -0.54 -12.03
CA LEU A 288 22.91 -1.79 -11.47
C LEU A 288 21.56 -2.17 -12.08
N SER A 289 20.62 -1.23 -12.21
CA SER A 289 19.31 -1.53 -12.76
C SER A 289 19.38 -1.97 -14.22
N GLN A 290 20.16 -1.29 -15.06
CA GLN A 290 20.38 -1.68 -16.45
C GLN A 290 21.03 -3.06 -16.57
N TYR A 291 21.99 -3.36 -15.69
CA TYR A 291 22.61 -4.68 -15.65
C TYR A 291 21.62 -5.79 -15.26
N LEU A 292 20.73 -5.51 -14.29
CA LEU A 292 19.72 -6.47 -13.82
C LEU A 292 18.57 -6.66 -14.82
N LEU A 293 18.21 -5.63 -15.59
CA LEU A 293 17.17 -5.69 -16.63
C LEU A 293 17.67 -6.33 -17.93
N ASN A 294 18.97 -6.52 -18.10
CA ASN A 294 19.52 -7.07 -19.33
C ASN A 294 19.07 -8.54 -19.53
N GLU A 295 18.09 -8.73 -20.42
CA GLU A 295 17.47 -10.02 -20.75
C GLU A 295 18.48 -11.10 -21.22
N THR A 296 19.67 -10.71 -21.71
CA THR A 296 20.64 -11.64 -22.29
C THR A 296 21.53 -12.34 -21.26
N LYS A 297 21.64 -11.80 -20.04
CA LYS A 297 22.44 -12.39 -18.96
C LYS A 297 21.46 -12.97 -17.95
N ARG A 298 21.37 -14.31 -17.91
CA ARG A 298 20.61 -15.15 -16.94
C ARG A 298 20.11 -14.35 -15.73
N PRO A 299 18.81 -14.38 -15.36
CA PRO A 299 18.24 -13.48 -14.35
C PRO A 299 19.16 -13.35 -13.15
N GLN A 300 19.78 -12.18 -13.00
CA GLN A 300 20.73 -11.90 -11.93
C GLN A 300 20.06 -11.05 -10.88
N THR A 301 20.60 -11.13 -9.67
CA THR A 301 20.26 -10.24 -8.57
C THR A 301 21.55 -9.63 -8.04
N ALA A 302 21.51 -8.37 -7.64
CA ALA A 302 22.67 -7.75 -6.99
C ALA A 302 22.64 -8.08 -5.50
N LEU A 303 23.67 -8.75 -5.01
CA LEU A 303 23.75 -9.20 -3.62
C LEU A 303 24.43 -8.13 -2.76
N PHE A 304 23.82 -7.82 -1.63
CA PHE A 304 24.35 -6.91 -0.62
C PHE A 304 24.44 -7.64 0.73
N SER A 305 25.51 -7.38 1.48
CA SER A 305 25.49 -7.61 2.93
C SER A 305 24.86 -6.39 3.62
N PHE A 306 24.15 -6.60 4.71
CA PHE A 306 23.63 -5.52 5.55
C PHE A 306 24.10 -5.67 6.99
N SER A 307 24.17 -4.53 7.68
CA SER A 307 24.37 -4.46 9.12
C SER A 307 23.31 -3.56 9.76
N SER A 308 22.87 -3.95 10.94
CA SER A 308 21.87 -3.22 11.75
C SER A 308 22.25 -3.25 13.23
N LYS A 309 21.99 -2.17 13.97
CA LYS A 309 22.11 -2.13 15.42
C LYS A 309 20.89 -2.78 16.12
N PRO A 310 21.09 -3.58 17.19
CA PRO A 310 22.37 -4.07 17.72
C PRO A 310 22.87 -5.32 16.96
N LYS A 311 24.04 -5.19 16.31
CA LYS A 311 24.89 -6.26 15.71
C LYS A 311 24.21 -7.34 14.83
N LEU A 312 23.00 -7.12 14.31
CA LEU A 312 22.41 -8.05 13.37
C LEU A 312 23.04 -7.83 11.98
N ARG A 313 23.48 -8.92 11.36
CA ARG A 313 24.05 -8.96 10.00
C ARG A 313 23.25 -9.94 9.16
N GLY A 314 23.15 -9.66 7.87
CA GLY A 314 22.51 -10.56 6.93
C GLY A 314 22.74 -10.12 5.50
N PHE A 315 21.86 -10.59 4.61
CA PHE A 315 21.94 -10.31 3.19
C PHE A 315 20.65 -9.66 2.69
N CYS A 316 20.79 -8.77 1.71
CA CYS A 316 19.71 -8.23 0.90
C CYS A 316 20.02 -8.52 -0.56
N ILE A 317 18.98 -8.61 -1.38
CA ILE A 317 19.14 -8.65 -2.83
C ILE A 317 18.47 -7.42 -3.43
N MET A 318 19.03 -6.93 -4.51
CA MET A 318 18.45 -5.89 -5.32
C MET A 318 17.92 -6.50 -6.60
N VAL A 319 16.68 -6.15 -6.93
CA VAL A 319 15.99 -6.52 -8.16
C VAL A 319 15.55 -5.25 -8.87
N ALA A 320 15.62 -5.26 -10.19
CA ALA A 320 15.08 -4.21 -11.04
C ALA A 320 13.83 -4.74 -11.75
N TYR A 321 12.88 -3.86 -12.00
CA TYR A 321 11.71 -4.12 -12.83
C TYR A 321 11.34 -2.86 -13.60
N GLU A 322 10.78 -3.06 -14.78
CA GLU A 322 10.13 -2.01 -15.54
C GLU A 322 8.70 -1.88 -15.02
N SER A 323 8.31 -0.66 -14.61
CA SER A 323 6.93 -0.36 -14.24
C SER A 323 6.04 -0.29 -15.49
N GLU A 324 4.72 -0.29 -15.32
CA GLU A 324 3.77 -0.09 -16.43
C GLU A 324 3.95 1.27 -17.14
N ASN A 325 4.60 2.23 -16.46
CA ASN A 325 4.92 3.56 -17.01
C ASN A 325 6.30 3.62 -17.70
N ASP A 326 6.94 2.47 -17.96
CA ASP A 326 8.29 2.34 -18.49
C ASP A 326 9.39 2.94 -17.59
N GLU A 327 9.11 3.17 -16.30
CA GLU A 327 10.12 3.63 -15.35
C GLU A 327 10.86 2.43 -14.75
N THR A 328 12.19 2.47 -14.83
CA THR A 328 13.02 1.46 -14.17
C THR A 328 13.00 1.70 -12.66
N SER A 329 12.40 0.76 -11.94
CA SER A 329 12.34 0.77 -10.48
C SER A 329 13.27 -0.28 -9.91
N ILE A 330 13.88 0.05 -8.77
CA ILE A 330 14.77 -0.84 -8.04
C ILE A 330 14.17 -1.09 -6.67
N THR A 331 14.10 -2.37 -6.28
CA THR A 331 13.69 -2.75 -4.91
C THR A 331 14.80 -3.55 -4.26
N LEU A 332 15.08 -3.21 -3.01
CA LEU A 332 15.90 -3.98 -2.10
C LEU A 332 15.01 -4.96 -1.31
N ILE A 333 15.35 -6.24 -1.32
CA ILE A 333 14.63 -7.30 -0.62
C ILE A 333 15.53 -7.86 0.47
N GLN A 334 15.13 -7.70 1.73
CA GLN A 334 15.85 -8.29 2.86
C GLN A 334 15.63 -9.81 2.90
N LEU A 335 16.69 -10.57 3.09
CA LEU A 335 16.60 -12.02 3.21
C LEU A 335 16.35 -12.45 4.66
N LYS A 336 15.49 -13.46 4.85
CA LYS A 336 15.23 -14.05 6.17
C LYS A 336 16.53 -14.64 6.74
N ALA A 337 16.68 -14.60 8.06
CA ALA A 337 17.87 -15.13 8.75
C ALA A 337 18.15 -16.61 8.43
N SER A 338 17.11 -17.43 8.23
CA SER A 338 17.23 -18.84 7.81
C SER A 338 17.92 -18.98 6.45
N LEU A 339 17.52 -18.17 5.48
CA LEU A 339 18.13 -18.12 4.14
C LEU A 339 19.56 -17.57 4.21
N GLY A 340 19.78 -16.56 5.04
CA GLY A 340 21.11 -15.97 5.24
C GLY A 340 22.17 -16.99 5.67
N LYS A 341 21.82 -17.96 6.52
CA LYS A 341 22.73 -19.06 6.92
C LYS A 341 23.12 -19.94 5.73
N CYS A 342 22.17 -20.25 4.85
CA CYS A 342 22.42 -21.06 3.66
C CYS A 342 23.25 -20.30 2.62
N LEU A 343 23.06 -18.99 2.52
CA LEU A 343 23.70 -18.14 1.53
C LEU A 343 25.22 -18.05 1.67
N TRP A 344 25.75 -18.19 2.88
CA TRP A 344 27.19 -18.29 3.10
C TRP A 344 27.83 -19.41 2.27
N LYS A 345 27.11 -20.52 2.01
CA LYS A 345 27.58 -21.63 1.18
C LYS A 345 27.51 -21.33 -0.32
N THR A 346 26.61 -20.44 -0.74
CA THR A 346 26.45 -20.00 -2.13
C THR A 346 27.30 -18.77 -2.48
N LEU A 347 27.99 -18.15 -1.53
CA LEU A 347 28.89 -17.02 -1.82
C LEU A 347 29.96 -17.37 -2.88
N LYS A 348 30.32 -18.65 -3.02
CA LYS A 348 31.17 -19.16 -4.10
C LYS A 348 30.63 -18.96 -5.52
N PHE A 349 29.31 -18.79 -5.67
CA PHE A 349 28.63 -18.53 -6.94
C PHE A 349 28.37 -17.05 -7.17
N VAL A 350 28.67 -16.21 -6.18
CA VAL A 350 28.63 -14.77 -6.39
C VAL A 350 29.77 -14.46 -7.33
N ASN A 351 29.43 -14.04 -8.53
CA ASN A 351 30.39 -13.46 -9.44
C ASN A 351 30.81 -12.14 -8.78
N GLN A 352 31.89 -12.20 -8.01
CA GLN A 352 32.60 -10.99 -7.60
C GLN A 352 33.01 -10.33 -8.90
N SER A 353 32.54 -9.10 -9.13
CA SER A 353 33.30 -8.23 -10.02
C SER A 353 34.73 -8.23 -9.45
N GLY A 354 35.73 -8.51 -10.28
CA GLY A 354 37.14 -8.46 -9.89
C GLY A 354 37.58 -7.02 -9.59
N GLU A 355 36.94 -6.39 -8.61
CA GLU A 355 36.97 -4.96 -8.32
C GLU A 355 38.14 -4.55 -7.41
N HIS A 356 39.04 -5.46 -7.04
CA HIS A 356 40.25 -5.10 -6.30
C HIS A 356 41.29 -4.34 -7.14
N SER A 357 41.02 -4.01 -8.41
CA SER A 357 42.01 -3.28 -9.23
C SER A 357 41.46 -2.46 -10.41
N ARG A 358 40.16 -2.18 -10.51
CA ARG A 358 39.64 -1.29 -11.56
C ARG A 358 38.91 -0.10 -10.92
N PRO A 359 39.26 1.15 -11.29
CA PRO A 359 38.51 2.30 -10.83
C PRO A 359 37.04 2.12 -11.22
N LEU A 360 36.14 2.53 -10.33
CA LEU A 360 34.73 2.67 -10.65
C LEU A 360 34.57 3.60 -11.84
N PRO A 361 33.46 3.54 -12.58
CA PRO A 361 33.23 4.42 -13.72
C PRO A 361 33.39 5.88 -13.30
N ASP A 362 34.51 6.49 -13.70
CA ASP A 362 34.72 7.93 -13.66
C ASP A 362 34.34 8.51 -15.04
N ASP A 363 34.46 9.81 -15.20
CA ASP A 363 34.11 10.49 -16.45
C ASP A 363 35.04 10.07 -17.62
N SER A 364 36.05 9.22 -17.39
CA SER A 364 36.94 8.63 -18.41
C SER A 364 36.56 7.21 -18.85
N TYR A 365 35.57 6.59 -18.20
CA TYR A 365 35.04 5.31 -18.63
C TYR A 365 34.27 5.51 -19.95
N GLU A 366 34.86 5.09 -21.07
CA GLU A 366 34.10 4.87 -22.32
C GLU A 366 32.87 4.04 -21.95
N GLN A 367 31.67 4.49 -22.32
CA GLN A 367 30.45 3.70 -22.16
C GLN A 367 30.53 2.46 -23.05
N ILE A 368 31.28 1.45 -22.59
CA ILE A 368 31.27 0.10 -23.15
C ILE A 368 30.08 -0.65 -22.54
N ALA A 369 28.89 -0.12 -22.75
CA ALA A 369 27.69 -0.91 -22.84
C ALA A 369 27.03 -0.46 -24.13
N PRO A 370 27.07 -1.26 -25.21
CA PRO A 370 26.31 -0.92 -26.39
C PRO A 370 24.88 -0.80 -25.92
N ILE A 371 24.36 0.43 -26.00
CA ILE A 371 22.96 0.76 -25.87
C ILE A 371 22.19 -0.39 -26.54
N GLU A 372 21.44 -1.19 -25.78
CA GLU A 372 20.90 -2.42 -26.36
C GLU A 372 20.03 -2.00 -27.53
N ARG A 373 20.43 -2.41 -28.74
CA ARG A 373 19.75 -2.03 -29.98
C ARG A 373 18.24 -2.25 -29.88
N LYS A 374 17.80 -3.22 -29.05
CA LYS A 374 16.40 -3.50 -28.73
C LYS A 374 15.71 -2.40 -27.91
N GLN A 375 16.31 -1.90 -26.83
CA GLN A 375 15.72 -0.82 -26.02
C GLN A 375 15.62 0.48 -26.82
N LEU A 376 16.67 0.81 -27.58
CA LEU A 376 16.62 1.93 -28.53
C LEU A 376 15.49 1.74 -29.53
N LYS A 377 15.44 0.59 -30.22
CA LYS A 377 14.37 0.30 -31.19
C LYS A 377 12.97 0.36 -30.56
N ARG A 378 12.78 -0.12 -29.32
CA ARG A 378 11.49 -0.03 -28.60
C ARG A 378 11.10 1.43 -28.36
N ARG A 379 12.00 2.27 -27.83
CA ARG A 379 11.70 3.69 -27.59
C ARG A 379 11.48 4.46 -28.89
N LEU A 380 12.27 4.18 -29.93
CA LEU A 380 12.06 4.74 -31.27
C LEU A 380 10.68 4.34 -31.84
N SER A 381 10.28 3.07 -31.70
CA SER A 381 8.94 2.61 -32.11
C SER A 381 7.81 3.26 -31.30
N ARG A 382 8.07 3.66 -30.04
CA ARG A 382 7.11 4.40 -29.22
C ARG A 382 6.94 5.82 -29.75
N ILE A 383 8.03 6.50 -30.12
CA ILE A 383 7.97 7.81 -30.76
C ILE A 383 7.17 7.73 -32.07
N GLU A 384 7.40 6.69 -32.87
CA GLU A 384 6.62 6.44 -34.11
C GLU A 384 5.12 6.29 -33.86
N ARG A 385 4.73 5.66 -32.74
CA ARG A 385 3.33 5.37 -32.42
C ARG A 385 2.58 6.54 -31.78
N ILE A 386 3.26 7.36 -31.00
CA ILE A 386 2.63 8.41 -30.18
C ILE A 386 2.65 9.76 -30.91
N ALA A 387 3.74 10.09 -31.59
CA ALA A 387 3.88 11.37 -32.26
C ALA A 387 3.25 11.34 -33.65
N SER A 388 2.33 12.27 -33.90
CA SER A 388 1.52 12.34 -35.12
C SER A 388 2.20 13.16 -36.22
N SER A 389 2.98 14.18 -35.84
CA SER A 389 3.70 15.06 -36.76
C SER A 389 5.22 14.87 -36.72
N VAL A 390 5.92 15.36 -37.74
CA VAL A 390 7.39 15.35 -37.80
C VAL A 390 7.98 16.21 -36.68
N GLU A 391 7.33 17.31 -36.33
CA GLU A 391 7.73 18.22 -35.25
C GLU A 391 7.62 17.55 -33.88
N GLU A 392 6.55 16.79 -33.62
CA GLU A 392 6.39 16.03 -32.38
C GLU A 392 7.41 14.89 -32.27
N LYS A 393 7.67 14.18 -33.38
CA LYS A 393 8.71 13.15 -33.44
C LYS A 393 10.08 13.75 -33.16
N ARG A 394 10.38 14.93 -33.72
CA ARG A 394 11.62 15.67 -33.47
C ARG A 394 11.76 16.05 -32.01
N ALA A 395 10.70 16.60 -31.40
CA ALA A 395 10.73 17.00 -30.00
C ALA A 395 10.94 15.82 -29.04
N GLN A 396 10.23 14.70 -29.26
CA GLN A 396 10.41 13.49 -28.44
C GLN A 396 11.77 12.83 -28.65
N PHE A 397 12.26 12.78 -29.90
CA PHE A 397 13.58 12.25 -30.21
C PHE A 397 14.68 13.10 -29.56
N GLU A 398 14.57 14.43 -29.61
CA GLU A 398 15.52 15.34 -28.98
C GLU A 398 15.51 15.21 -27.45
N ALA A 399 14.34 15.05 -26.83
CA ALA A 399 14.24 14.75 -25.41
C ALA A 399 14.94 13.43 -25.05
N PHE A 400 14.77 12.40 -25.88
CA PHE A 400 15.46 11.12 -25.71
C PHE A 400 16.98 11.25 -25.91
N ALA A 401 17.42 12.04 -26.89
CA ALA A 401 18.83 12.29 -27.15
C ALA A 401 19.52 13.00 -25.96
N ARG A 402 18.82 13.94 -25.30
CA ARG A 402 19.35 14.64 -24.11
C ARG A 402 19.65 13.73 -22.93
N GLU A 403 18.98 12.58 -22.82
CA GLU A 403 19.31 11.58 -21.80
C GLU A 403 20.74 11.04 -21.98
N TYR A 404 21.25 11.06 -23.22
CA TYR A 404 22.62 10.66 -23.55
C TYR A 404 23.64 11.80 -23.43
N ASP A 405 23.20 13.05 -23.25
CA ASP A 405 24.10 14.17 -22.92
C ASP A 405 24.71 13.97 -21.54
N ALA A 406 23.91 13.50 -20.57
CA ALA A 406 24.37 13.21 -19.22
C ALA A 406 25.34 12.02 -19.12
N LEU A 407 25.56 11.33 -20.25
CA LEU A 407 26.30 10.09 -20.40
C LEU A 407 27.51 10.23 -21.35
N ASP A 408 27.77 11.43 -21.89
CA ASP A 408 28.78 11.69 -22.93
C ASP A 408 28.70 10.73 -24.14
N ALA A 409 27.48 10.28 -24.47
CA ALA A 409 27.23 9.25 -25.49
C ALA A 409 26.31 9.72 -26.63
N ARG A 410 26.04 11.03 -26.72
CA ARG A 410 25.13 11.62 -27.71
C ARG A 410 25.55 11.29 -29.14
N ASP A 411 26.82 11.41 -29.48
CA ASP A 411 27.32 11.16 -30.84
C ASP A 411 27.12 9.69 -31.27
N ALA A 412 27.37 8.75 -30.36
CA ALA A 412 27.15 7.33 -30.59
C ALA A 412 25.64 7.03 -30.78
N PHE A 413 24.78 7.66 -29.97
CA PHE A 413 23.33 7.57 -30.11
C PHE A 413 22.83 8.14 -31.45
N MET A 414 23.30 9.33 -31.84
CA MET A 414 22.93 9.98 -33.11
C MET A 414 23.36 9.13 -34.31
N LYS A 415 24.58 8.57 -34.27
CA LYS A 415 25.07 7.65 -35.32
C LYS A 415 24.23 6.39 -35.40
N PHE A 416 23.90 5.78 -34.26
CA PHE A 416 23.07 4.57 -34.21
C PHE A 416 21.65 4.79 -34.76
N THR A 417 21.06 5.95 -34.48
CA THR A 417 19.68 6.28 -34.86
C THR A 417 19.56 6.96 -36.22
N SER A 418 20.67 7.16 -36.94
CA SER A 418 20.70 7.90 -38.22
C SER A 418 19.71 7.36 -39.26
N THR A 419 19.65 6.05 -39.47
CA THR A 419 18.70 5.41 -40.40
C THR A 419 17.25 5.71 -39.99
N TRP A 420 16.93 5.56 -38.70
CA TRP A 420 15.61 5.85 -38.18
C TRP A 420 15.24 7.33 -38.33
N GLN A 421 16.19 8.23 -38.10
CA GLN A 421 15.98 9.67 -38.30
C GLN A 421 15.68 10.00 -39.76
N THR A 422 16.35 9.35 -40.72
CA THR A 422 16.03 9.48 -42.15
C THR A 422 14.65 8.92 -42.47
N ASP A 423 14.32 7.72 -41.98
CA ASP A 423 13.02 7.06 -42.21
C ASP A 423 11.83 7.88 -41.65
N GLN A 424 12.05 8.65 -40.59
CA GLN A 424 11.05 9.52 -39.96
C GLN A 424 11.05 10.96 -40.48
N GLY A 425 11.86 11.30 -41.49
CA GLY A 425 11.93 12.64 -42.08
C GLY A 425 12.59 13.69 -41.17
N LEU A 426 13.37 13.28 -40.17
CA LEU A 426 14.09 14.17 -39.26
C LEU A 426 15.40 14.68 -39.86
N LEU A 427 16.02 13.88 -40.74
CA LEU A 427 17.20 14.19 -41.55
C LEU A 427 16.83 14.10 -43.04
N THR A 428 17.27 15.07 -43.84
CA THR A 428 17.22 14.96 -45.29
C THR A 428 18.11 13.80 -45.75
N ALA A 429 17.58 12.91 -46.60
CA ALA A 429 18.36 11.83 -47.17
C ALA A 429 19.60 12.40 -47.89
N PRO A 430 20.77 11.74 -47.80
CA PRO A 430 21.90 12.12 -48.64
C PRO A 430 21.47 11.91 -50.10
N THR A 431 21.53 12.97 -50.91
CA THR A 431 21.33 12.91 -52.35
C THR A 431 22.26 11.83 -52.91
N PRO A 432 21.76 10.92 -53.78
CA PRO A 432 22.66 10.01 -54.47
C PRO A 432 23.60 10.87 -55.31
N PHE A 433 24.91 10.65 -55.15
CA PHE A 433 25.95 11.32 -55.91
C PHE A 433 25.60 11.28 -57.41
N GLU A 434 25.44 12.47 -58.00
CA GLU A 434 25.54 12.65 -59.45
C GLU A 434 26.95 12.19 -59.86
N ASP A 435 27.00 11.24 -60.79
CA ASP A 435 28.22 10.86 -61.50
C ASP A 435 28.78 12.08 -62.22
N ASP A 436 29.62 12.86 -61.54
CA ASP A 436 30.37 13.95 -62.16
C ASP A 436 31.59 13.38 -62.89
N ASN A 437 31.29 12.66 -63.97
CA ASN A 437 32.16 12.57 -65.13
C ASN A 437 32.26 13.99 -65.72
N ASN A 438 33.29 14.75 -65.34
CA ASN A 438 33.99 15.68 -66.23
C ASN A 438 35.18 16.39 -65.54
N ASN A 439 36.39 15.96 -65.91
CA ASN A 439 37.39 16.89 -66.42
C ASN A 439 38.45 16.13 -67.22
N LYS A 440 38.09 15.88 -68.49
CA LYS A 440 38.95 16.09 -69.64
C LYS A 440 38.16 16.82 -70.72
#